data_AF-A0A9D6LQU6-F1
#
_entry.id   AF-A0A9D6LQU6-F1
#
_cell.length_a   1.000
_cell.length_b   1.000
_cell.length_c   1.000
_cell.angle_alpha   90.00
_cell.angle_beta   90.00
_cell.angle_gamma   90.00
#
_symmetry.space_group_name_H-M   'P 1'
#
loop_
_entity.id
_entity.type
_entity.pdbx_description
1 polymer ?
#
loop_
_entity_poly.entity_id
_entity_poly.type
_entity_poly.pdbx_seq_one_letter_code
_entity_poly.pdbx_strand_id
1 'polypeptide(L)'
;MKPRVESNGRPSDARHQFMETGASTYLEALAAVGKFQREVWEACSSVFKERAKELGDALGQPVDAGEISIHQWPGQLLKFDGFYAILGAKVQLRQVATLYCYVWWGYEDSAEAFVRAVVAVYAEAAEVRKKLLSSFRAEAKSRIKDDSGEIYLQEPIPPDEFPNLQQKLNDLLTEWIGLWKKIGGLKLHLK
;
A
#
# COMPACT_ATOMS: atom_id res chain seq x y z
N MET A 1 42.86 -19.46 -45.51
CA MET A 1 42.90 -19.45 -44.04
C MET A 1 43.27 -18.04 -43.56
N LYS A 2 42.29 -17.28 -43.06
CA LYS A 2 42.45 -16.16 -42.12
C LYS A 2 41.16 -16.12 -41.28
N PRO A 3 41.26 -16.14 -39.94
CA PRO A 3 40.09 -16.28 -39.08
C PRO A 3 39.33 -14.96 -39.01
N ARG A 4 38.00 -15.05 -39.15
CA ARG A 4 37.09 -13.95 -38.85
C ARG A 4 37.00 -13.88 -37.33
N VAL A 5 37.72 -12.94 -36.74
CA VAL A 5 37.68 -12.66 -35.30
C VAL A 5 36.27 -12.24 -34.94
N GLU A 6 35.63 -13.06 -34.10
CA GLU A 6 34.39 -12.74 -33.41
C GLU A 6 34.58 -11.41 -32.66
N SER A 7 33.69 -10.46 -32.94
CA SER A 7 33.65 -9.20 -32.21
C SER A 7 33.21 -9.48 -30.77
N ASN A 8 34.18 -9.52 -29.86
CA ASN A 8 33.97 -9.40 -28.42
C ASN A 8 33.35 -8.01 -28.12
N GLY A 9 32.03 -7.89 -28.19
CA GLY A 9 31.29 -6.75 -27.64
C GLY A 9 31.47 -6.76 -26.12
N ARG A 10 32.25 -5.82 -25.57
CA ARG A 10 32.68 -5.84 -24.17
C ARG A 10 31.56 -5.38 -23.22
N PRO A 11 31.28 -6.13 -22.15
CA PRO A 11 30.42 -5.69 -21.04
C PRO A 11 30.95 -4.48 -20.22
N SER A 12 32.08 -3.86 -20.59
CA SER A 12 32.72 -2.78 -19.82
C SER A 12 32.02 -1.43 -19.95
N ASP A 13 31.44 -1.14 -21.12
CA ASP A 13 31.00 0.23 -21.44
C ASP A 13 29.65 0.53 -20.80
N ALA A 14 28.74 -0.44 -20.77
CA ALA A 14 27.44 -0.31 -20.12
C ALA A 14 27.57 -0.14 -18.59
N ARG A 15 28.49 -0.87 -17.95
CA ARG A 15 28.75 -0.70 -16.52
C ARG A 15 29.33 0.67 -16.22
N HIS A 16 30.29 1.12 -17.03
CA HIS A 16 30.91 2.43 -16.82
C HIS A 16 29.89 3.56 -16.96
N GLN A 17 29.08 3.52 -18.02
CA GLN A 17 28.01 4.49 -18.23
C GLN A 17 26.96 4.48 -17.10
N PHE A 18 26.57 3.30 -16.62
CA PHE A 18 25.66 3.17 -15.47
C PHE A 18 26.24 3.82 -14.21
N MET A 19 27.52 3.56 -13.91
CA MET A 19 28.18 4.14 -12.73
C MET A 19 28.32 5.66 -12.85
N GLU A 20 28.67 6.17 -14.03
CA GLU A 20 28.81 7.61 -14.28
C GLU A 20 27.46 8.34 -14.16
N THR A 21 26.43 7.81 -14.82
CA THR A 21 25.07 8.37 -14.76
C THR A 21 24.50 8.27 -13.35
N GLY A 22 24.68 7.13 -12.69
CA GLY A 22 24.27 6.93 -11.31
C GLY A 22 24.94 7.95 -10.39
N ALA A 23 26.26 8.11 -10.48
CA ALA A 23 27.00 9.06 -9.65
C ALA A 23 26.54 10.51 -9.84
N SER A 24 26.21 10.92 -11.06
CA SER A 24 25.78 12.30 -11.36
C SER A 24 24.33 12.59 -10.99
N THR A 25 23.44 11.60 -11.04
CA THR A 25 21.98 11.78 -10.82
C THR A 25 21.48 11.31 -9.45
N TYR A 26 22.33 10.65 -8.66
CA TYR A 26 21.93 9.96 -7.42
C TYR A 26 21.19 10.87 -6.43
N LEU A 27 21.72 12.07 -6.17
CA LEU A 27 21.12 12.98 -5.18
C LEU A 27 19.78 13.54 -5.66
N GLU A 28 19.64 13.83 -6.94
CA GLU A 28 18.39 14.31 -7.53
C GLU A 28 17.32 13.21 -7.48
N ALA A 29 17.69 11.97 -7.82
CA ALA A 29 16.80 10.83 -7.73
C ALA A 29 16.32 10.58 -6.30
N LEU A 30 17.23 10.62 -5.31
CA LEU A 30 16.85 10.49 -3.90
C LEU A 30 15.93 11.64 -3.43
N ALA A 31 16.19 12.87 -3.85
CA ALA A 31 15.35 14.01 -3.50
C ALA A 31 13.95 13.89 -4.11
N ALA A 32 13.85 13.46 -5.37
CA ALA A 32 12.58 13.24 -6.06
C ALA A 32 11.76 12.13 -5.38
N VAL A 33 12.38 10.98 -5.12
CA VAL A 33 11.74 9.86 -4.40
C VAL A 33 11.30 10.31 -3.01
N GLY A 34 12.18 10.99 -2.25
CA GLY A 34 11.85 11.46 -0.91
C GLY A 34 10.70 12.47 -0.90
N LYS A 35 10.62 13.36 -1.89
CA LYS A 35 9.47 14.27 -2.04
C LYS A 35 8.20 13.50 -2.36
N PHE A 36 8.24 12.61 -3.35
CA PHE A 36 7.09 11.80 -3.72
C PHE A 36 6.55 10.98 -2.55
N GLN A 37 7.43 10.32 -1.80
CA GLN A 37 7.03 9.53 -0.63
C GLN A 37 6.36 10.39 0.45
N ARG A 38 6.82 11.63 0.68
CA ARG A 38 6.17 12.55 1.63
C ARG A 38 4.76 12.90 1.18
N GLU A 39 4.57 13.26 -0.09
CA GLU A 39 3.24 13.61 -0.63
C GLU A 39 2.25 12.44 -0.50
N VAL A 40 2.69 11.20 -0.82
CA VAL A 40 1.85 10.01 -0.65
C VAL A 40 1.51 9.77 0.82
N TRP A 41 2.51 9.81 1.72
CA TRP A 41 2.29 9.64 3.15
C TRP A 41 1.33 10.70 3.71
N GLU A 42 1.50 11.95 3.32
CA GLU A 42 0.64 13.06 3.74
C GLU A 42 -0.80 12.85 3.25
N ALA A 43 -1.00 12.45 1.99
CA ALA A 43 -2.33 12.12 1.47
C ALA A 43 -2.98 10.96 2.26
N CYS A 44 -2.28 9.85 2.43
CA CYS A 44 -2.79 8.68 3.17
C CYS A 44 -3.11 9.01 4.64
N SER A 45 -2.17 9.64 5.34
CA SER A 45 -2.31 9.94 6.76
C SER A 45 -3.36 11.03 7.02
N SER A 46 -3.53 12.01 6.14
CA SER A 46 -4.53 13.07 6.30
C SER A 46 -5.94 12.53 6.18
N VAL A 47 -6.24 11.75 5.14
CA VAL A 47 -7.56 11.07 5.01
C VAL A 47 -7.84 10.22 6.24
N PHE A 48 -6.85 9.48 6.71
CA PHE A 48 -7.05 8.56 7.81
C PHE A 48 -7.31 9.29 9.14
N LYS A 49 -6.60 10.41 9.38
CA LYS A 49 -6.79 11.28 10.55
C LYS A 49 -8.15 11.97 10.52
N GLU A 50 -8.52 12.56 9.38
CA GLU A 50 -9.79 13.27 9.20
C GLU A 50 -11.00 12.35 9.43
N ARG A 51 -10.86 11.07 9.07
CA ARG A 51 -11.93 10.06 9.19
C ARG A 51 -11.80 9.18 10.43
N ALA A 52 -10.78 9.38 11.28
CA ALA A 52 -10.49 8.52 12.43
C ALA A 52 -11.69 8.38 13.38
N LYS A 53 -12.38 9.48 13.67
CA LYS A 53 -13.58 9.45 14.52
C LYS A 53 -14.68 8.59 13.91
N GLU A 54 -15.04 8.84 12.65
CA GLU A 54 -16.12 8.11 11.99
C GLU A 54 -15.79 6.61 11.86
N LEU A 55 -14.53 6.31 11.55
CA LEU A 55 -14.04 4.95 11.48
C LEU A 55 -14.09 4.26 12.84
N GLY A 56 -13.69 4.94 13.92
CA GLY A 56 -13.79 4.40 15.28
C GLY A 56 -15.23 4.13 15.70
N ASP A 57 -16.15 5.03 15.37
CA ASP A 57 -17.59 4.86 15.60
C ASP A 57 -18.10 3.60 14.86
N ALA A 58 -17.69 3.41 13.59
CA ALA A 58 -18.07 2.23 12.79
C ALA A 58 -17.47 0.91 13.31
N LEU A 59 -16.25 0.96 13.85
CA LEU A 59 -15.56 -0.20 14.44
C LEU A 59 -16.13 -0.57 15.81
N GLY A 60 -16.79 0.37 16.49
CA GLY A 60 -17.19 0.22 17.89
C GLY A 60 -16.02 0.33 18.88
N GLN A 61 -14.91 0.97 18.48
CA GLN A 61 -13.79 1.32 19.35
C GLN A 61 -13.04 2.55 18.83
N PRO A 62 -12.42 3.37 19.69
CA PRO A 62 -11.69 4.55 19.24
C PRO A 62 -10.53 4.23 18.32
N VAL A 63 -10.34 5.04 17.29
CA VAL A 63 -9.11 5.12 16.49
C VAL A 63 -8.39 6.40 16.91
N ASP A 64 -7.21 6.28 17.50
CA ASP A 64 -6.41 7.43 17.89
C ASP A 64 -5.64 7.98 16.69
N ALA A 65 -6.01 9.18 16.26
CA ALA A 65 -5.33 9.87 15.15
C ALA A 65 -3.86 10.20 15.46
N GLY A 66 -3.49 10.29 16.75
CA GLY A 66 -2.11 10.48 17.22
C GLY A 66 -1.23 9.24 17.10
N GLU A 67 -1.83 8.04 17.02
CA GLU A 67 -1.11 6.77 16.85
C GLU A 67 -0.93 6.37 15.38
N ILE A 68 -1.44 7.18 14.44
CA ILE A 68 -1.27 6.94 13.01
C ILE A 68 0.22 7.08 12.65
N SER A 69 0.80 6.00 12.14
CA SER A 69 2.22 5.88 11.82
C SER A 69 2.43 5.37 10.40
N ILE A 70 3.67 5.49 9.92
CA ILE A 70 4.03 5.10 8.55
C ILE A 70 3.89 3.58 8.35
N HIS A 71 3.26 3.21 7.25
CA HIS A 71 3.27 1.87 6.69
C HIS A 71 4.07 1.90 5.40
N GLN A 72 5.18 1.18 5.36
CA GLN A 72 6.08 1.19 4.22
C GLN A 72 6.72 -0.18 4.02
N TRP A 73 6.73 -0.64 2.77
CA TRP A 73 7.52 -1.76 2.31
C TRP A 73 8.10 -1.46 0.92
N PRO A 74 9.37 -1.78 0.64
CA PRO A 74 10.39 -2.09 1.64
C PRO A 74 10.69 -0.86 2.50
N GLY A 75 11.01 -1.07 3.78
CA GLY A 75 11.41 0.03 4.67
C GLY A 75 12.77 0.65 4.34
N GLN A 76 13.54 0.02 3.43
CA GLN A 76 14.85 0.48 2.97
C GLN A 76 15.01 0.17 1.48
N LEU A 77 15.56 1.09 0.70
CA LEU A 77 15.74 0.92 -0.76
C LEU A 77 16.58 -0.31 -1.11
N LEU A 78 17.61 -0.62 -0.30
CA LEU A 78 18.46 -1.81 -0.51
C LEU A 78 17.72 -3.14 -0.31
N LYS A 79 16.53 -3.12 0.30
CA LYS A 79 15.66 -4.29 0.48
C LYS A 79 14.57 -4.37 -0.58
N PHE A 80 14.57 -3.46 -1.56
CA PHE A 80 13.65 -3.54 -2.69
C PHE A 80 14.05 -4.70 -3.59
N ASP A 81 13.14 -5.65 -3.73
CA ASP A 81 13.29 -6.84 -4.56
C ASP A 81 12.93 -6.57 -6.03
N GLY A 82 12.41 -5.38 -6.35
CA GLY A 82 12.00 -4.97 -7.69
C GLY A 82 10.56 -5.36 -8.03
N PHE A 83 9.82 -6.03 -7.14
CA PHE A 83 8.50 -6.58 -7.48
C PHE A 83 7.36 -5.72 -7.00
N TYR A 84 7.42 -5.19 -5.78
CA TYR A 84 6.35 -4.36 -5.25
C TYR A 84 6.82 -3.39 -4.16
N ALA A 85 6.07 -2.30 -4.02
CA ALA A 85 6.26 -1.32 -2.97
C ALA A 85 4.91 -0.91 -2.39
N ILE A 86 4.91 -0.60 -1.10
CA ILE A 86 3.76 -0.12 -0.35
C ILE A 86 4.19 1.14 0.39
N LEU A 87 3.32 2.15 0.38
CA LEU A 87 3.49 3.34 1.20
C LEU A 87 2.14 3.92 1.60
N GLY A 88 1.99 4.21 2.89
CA GLY A 88 0.81 4.87 3.42
C GLY A 88 0.80 4.88 4.93
N ALA A 89 -0.40 4.77 5.50
CA ALA A 89 -0.66 4.90 6.92
C ALA A 89 -1.25 3.67 7.56
N LYS A 90 -0.87 3.46 8.82
CA LYS A 90 -1.41 2.42 9.67
C LYS A 90 -1.70 2.91 11.08
N VAL A 91 -2.63 2.22 11.74
CA VAL A 91 -2.94 2.42 13.16
C VAL A 91 -3.26 1.08 13.80
N GLN A 92 -2.67 0.85 14.98
CA GLN A 92 -2.90 -0.37 15.75
C GLN A 92 -4.12 -0.20 16.65
N LEU A 93 -5.06 -1.13 16.58
CA LEU A 93 -6.22 -1.19 17.47
C LEU A 93 -5.91 -2.11 18.65
N ARG A 94 -5.33 -1.56 19.73
CA ARG A 94 -5.13 -2.25 21.03
C ARG A 94 -4.67 -3.71 20.93
N GLN A 95 -3.68 -4.00 20.08
CA GLN A 95 -3.11 -5.35 19.81
C GLN A 95 -4.06 -6.39 19.20
N VAL A 96 -5.24 -5.98 18.74
CA VAL A 96 -6.23 -6.88 18.13
C VAL A 96 -6.06 -6.94 16.62
N ALA A 97 -5.98 -5.76 16.01
CA ALA A 97 -5.91 -5.59 14.58
C ALA A 97 -5.16 -4.31 14.22
N THR A 98 -4.65 -4.25 13.01
CA THR A 98 -4.03 -3.08 12.42
C THR A 98 -4.87 -2.65 11.22
N LEU A 99 -5.22 -1.37 11.17
CA LEU A 99 -5.89 -0.79 10.01
C LEU A 99 -4.85 -0.10 9.13
N TYR A 100 -5.07 -0.15 7.82
CA TYR A 100 -4.20 0.46 6.85
C TYR A 100 -4.97 1.31 5.84
N CYS A 101 -4.29 2.34 5.34
CA CYS A 101 -4.71 3.21 4.24
C CYS A 101 -3.45 3.54 3.44
N TYR A 102 -3.24 2.92 2.28
CA TYR A 102 -1.96 2.96 1.57
C TYR A 102 -2.09 2.90 0.05
N VAL A 103 -0.98 3.14 -0.63
CA VAL A 103 -0.80 2.89 -2.05
C VAL A 103 0.12 1.69 -2.24
N TRP A 104 -0.27 0.82 -3.16
CA TRP A 104 0.46 -0.38 -3.56
C TRP A 104 0.86 -0.29 -5.03
N TRP A 105 2.15 -0.39 -5.27
CA TRP A 105 2.74 -0.55 -6.60
C TRP A 105 3.24 -1.97 -6.76
N GLY A 106 3.07 -2.53 -7.95
CA GLY A 106 3.65 -3.82 -8.29
C GLY A 106 3.46 -4.15 -9.75
N TYR A 107 3.69 -5.42 -10.07
CA TYR A 107 3.44 -5.97 -11.39
C TYR A 107 2.39 -7.07 -11.28
N GLU A 108 1.45 -7.12 -12.21
CA GLU A 108 0.59 -8.30 -12.38
C GLU A 108 1.38 -9.45 -13.01
N ASP A 109 0.80 -10.66 -13.03
CA ASP A 109 1.40 -11.86 -13.65
C ASP A 109 1.76 -11.63 -15.14
N SER A 110 1.12 -10.65 -15.79
CA SER A 110 1.38 -10.21 -17.16
C SER A 110 2.60 -9.28 -17.32
N ALA A 111 3.33 -8.98 -16.25
CA ALA A 111 4.37 -7.95 -16.17
C ALA A 111 3.85 -6.51 -16.40
N GLU A 112 2.54 -6.29 -16.38
CA GLU A 112 1.95 -4.97 -16.41
C GLU A 112 2.06 -4.31 -15.04
N ALA A 113 2.62 -3.10 -14.99
CA ALA A 113 2.73 -2.35 -13.75
C ALA A 113 1.36 -1.85 -13.31
N PHE A 114 1.05 -1.96 -12.02
CA PHE A 114 -0.16 -1.41 -11.43
C PHE A 114 0.16 -0.44 -10.30
N VAL A 115 -0.80 0.46 -10.05
CA VAL A 115 -0.86 1.30 -8.86
C VAL A 115 -2.26 1.22 -8.31
N ARG A 116 -2.39 0.96 -7.01
CA ARG A 116 -3.68 0.77 -6.34
C ARG A 116 -3.74 1.56 -5.03
N ALA A 117 -4.83 2.27 -4.79
CA ALA A 117 -5.22 2.74 -3.46
C ALA A 117 -5.80 1.54 -2.70
N VAL A 118 -5.45 1.40 -1.42
CA VAL A 118 -5.86 0.28 -0.59
C VAL A 118 -6.28 0.77 0.79
N VAL A 119 -7.39 0.22 1.30
CA VAL A 119 -7.75 0.28 2.72
C VAL A 119 -7.92 -1.13 3.22
N ALA A 120 -7.30 -1.44 4.36
CA ALA A 120 -7.19 -2.82 4.82
C ALA A 120 -7.35 -2.94 6.33
N VAL A 121 -7.63 -4.18 6.76
CA VAL A 121 -7.47 -4.63 8.14
C VAL A 121 -6.64 -5.91 8.16
N TYR A 122 -5.68 -5.97 9.07
CA TYR A 122 -5.00 -7.19 9.46
C TYR A 122 -5.38 -7.53 10.89
N ALA A 123 -5.91 -8.72 11.13
CA ALA A 123 -6.15 -9.21 12.49
C ALA A 123 -5.09 -10.26 12.84
N GLU A 124 -4.45 -10.09 14.01
CA GLU A 124 -3.37 -10.95 14.50
C GLU A 124 -3.86 -12.39 14.69
N ALA A 125 -5.01 -12.54 15.35
CA ALA A 125 -5.62 -13.85 15.58
C ALA A 125 -6.29 -14.38 14.31
N ALA A 126 -5.85 -15.57 13.86
CA ALA A 126 -6.37 -16.22 12.65
C ALA A 126 -7.90 -16.44 12.68
N GLU A 127 -8.45 -16.79 13.84
CA GLU A 127 -9.89 -16.97 13.99
C GLU A 127 -10.69 -15.66 13.84
N VAL A 128 -10.16 -14.56 14.39
CA VAL A 128 -10.76 -13.22 14.20
C VAL A 128 -10.73 -12.83 12.73
N ARG A 129 -9.59 -13.05 12.08
CA ARG A 129 -9.44 -12.79 10.63
C ARG A 129 -10.45 -13.60 9.80
N LYS A 130 -10.61 -14.89 10.09
CA LYS A 130 -11.57 -15.75 9.39
C LYS A 130 -13.01 -15.29 9.57
N LYS A 131 -13.40 -14.92 10.80
CA LYS A 131 -14.73 -14.35 11.10
C LYS A 131 -14.96 -13.06 10.31
N LEU A 132 -14.01 -12.12 10.36
CA LEU A 132 -14.08 -10.85 9.63
C LEU A 132 -14.21 -11.06 8.13
N LEU A 133 -13.37 -11.91 7.54
CA LEU A 133 -13.40 -12.19 6.10
C LEU A 133 -14.76 -12.76 5.69
N SER A 134 -15.31 -13.70 6.47
CA SER A 134 -16.63 -14.27 6.22
C SER A 134 -17.72 -13.21 6.25
N SER A 135 -17.72 -12.32 7.25
CA SER A 135 -18.72 -11.25 7.37
C SER A 135 -18.60 -10.21 6.27
N PHE A 136 -17.38 -9.78 5.93
CA PHE A 136 -17.17 -8.85 4.82
C PHE A 136 -17.59 -9.44 3.48
N ARG A 137 -17.27 -10.71 3.20
CA ARG A 137 -17.70 -11.38 1.98
C ARG A 137 -19.21 -11.60 1.90
N ALA A 138 -19.89 -11.76 3.03
CA ALA A 138 -21.35 -11.81 3.05
C ALA A 138 -21.98 -10.50 2.56
N GLU A 139 -21.38 -9.35 2.90
CA GLU A 139 -21.87 -8.02 2.54
C GLU A 139 -21.43 -7.53 1.15
N ALA A 140 -20.19 -7.85 0.75
CA ALA A 140 -19.55 -7.24 -0.42
C ALA A 140 -18.88 -8.24 -1.37
N LYS A 141 -19.02 -9.55 -1.14
CA LYS A 141 -18.59 -10.65 -2.03
C LYS A 141 -17.22 -10.40 -2.70
N SER A 142 -17.23 -10.20 -4.02
CA SER A 142 -16.05 -10.08 -4.89
C SER A 142 -15.27 -8.78 -4.72
N ARG A 143 -15.89 -7.78 -4.08
CA ARG A 143 -15.27 -6.48 -3.80
C ARG A 143 -14.21 -6.58 -2.71
N ILE A 144 -14.40 -7.51 -1.77
CA ILE A 144 -13.44 -7.84 -0.73
C ILE A 144 -12.35 -8.74 -1.30
N LYS A 145 -11.11 -8.34 -1.07
CA LYS A 145 -9.92 -9.13 -1.34
C LYS A 145 -9.26 -9.57 -0.03
N ASP A 146 -8.50 -10.64 -0.11
CA ASP A 146 -7.63 -11.08 0.96
C ASP A 146 -6.33 -11.63 0.40
N ASP A 147 -5.22 -11.23 1.01
CA ASP A 147 -3.89 -11.72 0.70
C ASP A 147 -3.00 -11.55 1.93
N SER A 148 -2.12 -12.51 2.18
CA SER A 148 -1.11 -12.47 3.25
C SER A 148 -1.66 -12.12 4.65
N GLY A 149 -2.96 -12.39 4.87
CA GLY A 149 -3.67 -12.10 6.12
C GLY A 149 -4.31 -10.71 6.21
N GLU A 150 -4.15 -9.85 5.21
CA GLU A 150 -4.90 -8.60 5.07
C GLU A 150 -6.26 -8.85 4.42
N ILE A 151 -7.29 -8.16 4.88
CA ILE A 151 -8.62 -8.09 4.26
C ILE A 151 -8.82 -6.66 3.81
N TYR A 152 -9.07 -6.44 2.53
CA TYR A 152 -8.96 -5.10 1.96
C TYR A 152 -9.93 -4.80 0.82
N LEU A 153 -10.12 -3.50 0.60
CA LEU A 153 -10.65 -2.93 -0.63
C LEU A 153 -9.49 -2.28 -1.38
N GLN A 154 -9.56 -2.28 -2.71
CA GLN A 154 -8.58 -1.59 -3.54
C GLN A 154 -9.20 -0.94 -4.77
N GLU A 155 -8.64 0.17 -5.21
CA GLU A 155 -9.01 0.85 -6.45
C GLU A 155 -7.76 1.08 -7.31
N PRO A 156 -7.78 0.70 -8.60
CA PRO A 156 -6.73 1.11 -9.53
C PRO A 156 -6.59 2.64 -9.59
N ILE A 157 -5.35 3.12 -9.67
CA ILE A 157 -5.04 4.54 -9.86
C ILE A 157 -4.22 4.68 -11.15
N PRO A 158 -4.85 5.09 -12.26
CA PRO A 158 -4.11 5.50 -13.45
C PRO A 158 -3.10 6.61 -13.12
N PRO A 159 -1.92 6.67 -13.77
CA PRO A 159 -0.90 7.66 -13.47
C PRO A 159 -1.39 9.12 -13.55
N ASP A 160 -2.28 9.42 -14.49
CA ASP A 160 -2.90 10.74 -14.69
C ASP A 160 -3.95 11.09 -13.62
N GLU A 161 -4.48 10.09 -12.91
CA GLU A 161 -5.38 10.30 -11.76
C GLU A 161 -4.64 10.37 -10.42
N PHE A 162 -3.35 10.01 -10.37
CA PHE A 162 -2.57 10.01 -9.13
C PHE A 162 -2.55 11.35 -8.37
N PRO A 163 -2.57 12.53 -9.03
CA PRO A 163 -2.72 13.81 -8.33
C PRO A 163 -4.01 13.91 -7.48
N ASN A 164 -5.03 13.10 -7.75
CA ASN A 164 -6.29 13.03 -6.99
C ASN A 164 -6.27 11.91 -5.92
N LEU A 165 -5.10 11.41 -5.53
CA LEU A 165 -4.94 10.30 -4.58
C LEU A 165 -5.76 10.49 -3.30
N GLN A 166 -5.73 11.68 -2.71
CA GLN A 166 -6.46 11.96 -1.46
C GLN A 166 -7.98 11.73 -1.62
N GLN A 167 -8.58 12.17 -2.73
CA GLN A 167 -10.00 11.95 -2.99
C GLN A 167 -10.30 10.45 -3.18
N LYS A 168 -9.48 9.74 -3.94
CA LYS A 168 -9.64 8.29 -4.17
C LYS A 168 -9.59 7.51 -2.86
N LEU A 169 -8.64 7.83 -1.98
CA LEU A 169 -8.53 7.23 -0.65
C LEU A 169 -9.74 7.58 0.23
N ASN A 170 -10.26 8.81 0.15
CA ASN A 170 -11.41 9.23 0.93
C ASN A 170 -12.70 8.51 0.49
N ASP A 171 -12.89 8.31 -0.82
CA ASP A 171 -14.01 7.54 -1.36
C ASP A 171 -13.92 6.07 -0.93
N LEU A 172 -12.73 5.48 -1.05
CA LEU A 172 -12.45 4.11 -0.65
C LEU A 172 -12.66 3.89 0.86
N LEU A 173 -12.20 4.84 1.69
CA LEU A 173 -12.40 4.78 3.14
C LEU A 173 -13.87 4.98 3.53
N THR A 174 -14.64 5.76 2.76
CA THR A 174 -16.09 5.89 2.95
C THR A 174 -16.80 4.55 2.71
N GLU A 175 -16.45 3.85 1.63
CA GLU A 175 -16.95 2.51 1.36
C GLU A 175 -16.59 1.56 2.51
N TRP A 176 -15.33 1.59 2.95
CA TRP A 176 -14.82 0.74 4.03
C TRP A 176 -15.54 0.96 5.36
N ILE A 177 -15.74 2.22 5.75
CA ILE A 177 -16.53 2.59 6.94
C ILE A 177 -17.96 2.05 6.82
N GLY A 178 -18.57 2.16 5.65
CA GLY A 178 -19.90 1.60 5.37
C GLY A 178 -19.96 0.09 5.60
N LEU A 179 -18.93 -0.65 5.18
CA LEU A 179 -18.85 -2.10 5.41
C LEU A 179 -18.68 -2.45 6.88
N TRP A 180 -17.83 -1.72 7.61
CA TRP A 180 -17.71 -1.90 9.06
C TRP A 180 -19.03 -1.73 9.79
N LYS A 181 -19.80 -0.70 9.44
CA LYS A 181 -21.15 -0.47 10.01
C LYS A 181 -22.08 -1.66 9.73
N LYS A 182 -22.07 -2.23 8.52
CA LYS A 182 -22.92 -3.38 8.13
C LYS A 182 -22.56 -4.65 8.90
N ILE A 183 -21.28 -4.93 9.10
CA ILE A 183 -20.84 -6.12 9.86
C ILE A 183 -20.87 -5.93 11.38
N GLY A 184 -21.35 -4.77 11.86
CA GLY A 184 -21.52 -4.43 13.27
C GLY A 184 -20.22 -4.11 14.02
N GLY A 185 -19.17 -3.70 13.30
CA GLY A 185 -17.88 -3.30 13.86
C GLY A 185 -17.01 -4.46 14.32
N LEU A 186 -15.79 -4.15 14.79
CA LEU A 186 -14.80 -5.18 15.19
C LEU A 186 -15.22 -5.93 16.46
N LYS A 187 -15.91 -5.24 17.38
CA LYS A 187 -16.26 -5.79 18.71
C LYS A 187 -17.06 -7.09 18.66
N LEU A 188 -17.86 -7.31 17.61
CA LEU A 188 -18.65 -8.55 17.46
C LEU A 188 -17.78 -9.77 17.13
N HIS A 189 -16.58 -9.56 16.59
CA HIS A 189 -15.70 -10.62 16.10
C HIS A 189 -14.62 -11.03 17.11
N LEU A 190 -14.54 -10.31 18.24
CA LEU A 190 -13.61 -10.59 19.35
C LEU A 190 -14.20 -11.49 20.44
N LYS A 191 -15.47 -11.87 20.30
CA LYS A 191 -16.15 -12.86 21.15
C LYS A 191 -16.01 -14.26 20.54
#